data_AF-A0A3S1ZV36-F1
#
_entry.id   AF-A0A3S1ZV36-F1
#
_cell.length_a   1.000
_cell.length_b   1.000
_cell.length_c   1.000
_cell.angle_alpha   90.00
_cell.angle_beta   90.00
_cell.angle_gamma   90.00
#
_symmetry.space_group_name_H-M   'P 1'
#
loop_
_entity.id
_entity.type
_entity.pdbx_description
1 polymer ?
#
loop_
_entity_poly.entity_id
_entity_poly.type
_entity_poly.pdbx_seq_one_letter_code
_entity_poly.pdbx_strand_id
1 'polypeptide(L)'
;MRSAKSACPKNASSPGLVAEQVLLRSSSKPGRQLLWIPAIAFLPGCAGGVLDPQGPIGSGNRTILLNSLAVMLGIVVPTLVALFAFAWKFRASNSDARYDPEFTYSGRIELIVWSIPPLTILFLGG
;
A
#
# COMPACT_ATOMS: atom_id res chain seq x y z
N MET A 1 45.94 -31.92 17.85
CA MET A 1 45.84 -31.66 19.31
C MET A 1 44.73 -30.65 19.51
N ARG A 2 43.55 -31.12 19.94
CA ARG A 2 42.95 -30.90 21.28
C ARG A 2 42.26 -29.52 21.38
N SER A 3 40.92 -29.49 21.42
CA SER A 3 40.12 -29.69 22.65
C SER A 3 40.33 -28.49 23.59
N ALA A 4 39.42 -27.51 23.59
CA ALA A 4 38.11 -27.51 24.25
C ALA A 4 38.17 -26.62 25.49
N LYS A 5 37.13 -25.79 25.65
CA LYS A 5 36.44 -25.42 26.91
C LYS A 5 35.85 -24.01 26.73
N SER A 6 34.55 -23.92 26.43
CA SER A 6 33.45 -24.01 27.40
C SER A 6 33.36 -22.77 28.30
N ALA A 7 32.50 -21.84 27.90
CA ALA A 7 31.68 -21.10 28.83
C ALA A 7 30.45 -20.57 28.10
N CYS A 8 29.40 -21.39 28.05
CA CYS A 8 28.04 -20.90 27.94
C CYS A 8 27.38 -21.15 29.30
N PRO A 9 26.72 -20.16 29.91
CA PRO A 9 25.51 -20.38 30.70
C PRO A 9 24.31 -19.84 29.89
N LYS A 10 23.39 -20.69 29.44
CA LYS A 10 22.20 -21.19 30.16
C LYS A 10 21.23 -20.08 30.62
N ASN A 11 20.42 -19.61 29.67
CA ASN A 11 19.00 -19.21 29.80
C ASN A 11 18.58 -18.25 30.94
N ALA A 12 18.43 -16.97 30.61
CA ALA A 12 17.40 -16.04 31.11
C ALA A 12 17.53 -14.76 30.26
N SER A 13 16.60 -14.31 29.44
CA SER A 13 15.16 -14.22 29.66
C SER A 13 14.42 -14.20 28.30
N SER A 14 13.52 -15.17 28.14
CA SER A 14 12.37 -15.21 27.20
C SER A 14 12.59 -15.35 25.68
N PRO A 15 13.21 -16.45 25.20
CA PRO A 15 13.10 -16.87 23.80
C PRO A 15 11.77 -17.59 23.47
N GLY A 16 10.92 -17.83 24.47
CA GLY A 16 9.64 -18.55 24.30
C GLY A 16 8.54 -17.76 23.61
N LEU A 17 8.56 -16.42 23.67
CA LEU A 17 7.47 -15.60 23.11
C LEU A 17 7.66 -15.27 21.62
N VAL A 18 8.89 -15.16 21.13
CA VAL A 18 9.14 -14.73 19.73
C VAL A 18 9.11 -15.93 18.77
N ALA A 19 9.56 -17.10 19.22
CA ALA A 19 9.60 -18.31 18.40
C ALA A 19 8.19 -18.86 18.09
N GLU A 20 7.25 -18.79 19.05
CA GLU A 20 5.87 -19.23 18.80
C GLU A 20 5.13 -18.29 17.82
N GLN A 21 5.46 -16.99 17.81
CA GLN A 21 4.81 -15.98 16.98
C GLN A 21 5.22 -16.08 15.49
N VAL A 22 6.46 -16.49 15.19
CA VAL A 22 6.94 -16.65 13.80
C VAL A 22 6.39 -17.94 13.16
N LEU A 23 6.23 -19.00 13.96
CA LEU A 23 5.81 -20.32 13.46
C LEU A 23 4.31 -20.38 13.16
N LEU A 24 3.47 -19.57 13.81
CA LEU A 24 2.03 -19.49 13.52
C LEU A 24 1.67 -18.60 12.32
N ARG A 25 2.59 -17.79 11.77
CA ARG A 25 2.33 -16.94 10.59
C ARG A 25 2.74 -17.59 9.26
N SER A 26 3.41 -18.73 9.31
CA SER A 26 3.94 -19.46 8.15
C SER A 26 3.12 -20.70 7.77
N SER A 27 1.78 -20.58 7.79
CA SER A 27 0.93 -21.62 7.21
C SER A 27 -0.42 -21.07 6.72
N SER A 28 -0.39 -20.01 5.91
CA SER A 28 -1.53 -19.73 5.03
C SER A 28 -1.28 -20.36 3.67
N LYS A 29 -1.96 -21.48 3.43
CA LYS A 29 -2.07 -22.14 2.13
C LYS A 29 -2.50 -21.11 1.07
N PRO A 30 -1.73 -20.88 -0.02
CA PRO A 30 -2.01 -19.82 -0.99
C PRO A 30 -3.06 -20.20 -2.03
N GLY A 31 -4.08 -20.97 -1.64
CA GLY A 31 -5.12 -21.45 -2.57
C GLY A 31 -6.50 -20.82 -2.38
N ARG A 32 -6.77 -20.19 -1.23
CA ARG A 32 -8.13 -19.74 -0.86
C ARG A 32 -8.21 -18.31 -0.31
N GLN A 33 -7.07 -17.63 -0.12
CA GLN A 33 -7.04 -16.23 0.31
C GLN A 33 -7.10 -15.22 -0.84
N LEU A 34 -6.96 -15.67 -2.09
CA LEU A 34 -7.06 -14.80 -3.27
C LEU A 34 -8.50 -14.42 -3.64
N LEU A 35 -9.50 -15.07 -3.02
CA LEU A 35 -10.92 -14.83 -3.28
C LEU A 35 -11.56 -13.72 -2.42
N TRP A 36 -10.82 -13.13 -1.48
CA TRP A 36 -11.37 -12.14 -0.53
C TRP A 36 -11.03 -10.69 -0.90
N ILE A 37 -10.12 -10.49 -1.87
CA ILE A 37 -9.74 -9.15 -2.36
C ILE A 37 -10.87 -8.49 -3.16
N PRO A 38 -11.61 -9.17 -4.07
CA PRO A 38 -12.69 -8.49 -4.80
C PRO A 38 -13.88 -8.13 -3.89
N ALA A 39 -14.01 -8.78 -2.73
CA ALA A 39 -15.09 -8.52 -1.78
C ALA A 39 -14.95 -7.15 -1.08
N ILE A 40 -13.72 -6.64 -0.90
CA ILE A 40 -13.48 -5.31 -0.29
C ILE A 40 -13.84 -4.18 -1.26
N ALA A 41 -13.59 -4.38 -2.56
CA ALA A 41 -13.94 -3.40 -3.60
C ALA A 41 -15.46 -3.22 -3.76
N PHE A 42 -16.26 -4.19 -3.30
CA PHE A 42 -17.72 -4.21 -3.40
C PHE A 42 -18.44 -4.00 -2.06
N LEU A 43 -17.78 -3.49 -1.00
CA LEU A 43 -18.52 -3.10 0.21
C LEU A 43 -19.61 -2.08 -0.17
N PRO A 44 -20.91 -2.39 0.00
CA PRO A 44 -21.98 -1.43 -0.24
C PRO A 44 -21.99 -0.42 0.92
N GLY A 45 -21.11 0.58 0.86
CA GLY A 45 -21.07 1.70 1.80
C GLY A 45 -22.19 2.72 1.60
N CYS A 46 -23.15 2.45 0.70
CA CYS A 46 -24.22 3.39 0.32
C CYS A 46 -25.52 3.23 1.12
N ALA A 47 -25.61 2.29 2.08
CA ALA A 47 -26.86 2.05 2.81
C ALA A 47 -26.90 2.82 4.15
N GLY A 48 -27.52 4.01 4.12
CA GLY A 48 -27.89 4.80 5.30
C GLY A 48 -26.78 5.72 5.86
N GLY A 49 -27.19 6.83 6.48
CA GLY A 49 -26.30 7.77 7.17
C GLY A 49 -26.04 9.07 6.39
N VAL A 50 -24.80 9.59 6.46
CA VAL A 50 -24.43 10.90 5.86
C VAL A 50 -24.56 10.95 4.33
N LEU A 51 -24.60 9.79 3.67
CA LEU A 51 -24.82 9.67 2.22
C LEU A 51 -26.31 9.56 1.84
N ASP A 52 -27.23 9.46 2.80
CA ASP A 52 -28.68 9.43 2.60
C ASP A 52 -29.37 10.64 3.28
N PRO A 53 -29.36 11.81 2.62
CA PRO A 53 -29.76 13.07 3.25
C PRO A 53 -31.28 13.18 3.39
N GLN A 54 -31.75 13.48 4.61
CA GLN A 54 -33.17 13.68 4.91
C GLN A 54 -33.62 15.16 4.82
N GLY A 55 -32.73 16.07 4.43
CA GLY A 55 -33.01 17.51 4.34
C GLY A 55 -32.04 18.29 3.46
N PRO A 56 -32.33 19.57 3.15
CA PRO A 56 -31.59 20.36 2.16
C PRO A 56 -30.12 20.57 2.55
N ILE A 57 -29.82 20.79 3.84
CA ILE A 57 -28.43 20.93 4.31
C ILE A 57 -27.64 19.63 4.14
N GLY A 58 -28.27 18.48 4.42
CA GLY A 58 -27.65 17.17 4.22
C GLY A 58 -27.34 16.88 2.75
N SER A 59 -28.22 17.34 1.84
CA SER A 59 -28.00 17.17 0.39
C SER A 59 -26.78 17.94 -0.11
N GLY A 60 -26.55 19.16 0.37
CA GLY A 60 -25.34 19.93 0.06
C GLY A 60 -24.08 19.27 0.61
N ASN A 61 -24.13 18.77 1.85
CA ASN A 61 -23.00 18.10 2.47
C ASN A 61 -22.63 16.78 1.76
N ARG A 62 -23.62 16.01 1.30
CA ARG A 62 -23.39 14.80 0.48
C ARG A 62 -22.58 15.12 -0.77
N THR A 63 -22.94 16.18 -1.50
CA THR A 63 -22.23 16.58 -2.72
C THR A 63 -20.78 16.98 -2.42
N ILE A 64 -20.55 17.74 -1.34
CA ILE A 64 -19.18 18.11 -0.93
C ILE A 64 -18.36 16.86 -0.61
N LEU A 65 -18.90 15.93 0.20
CA LEU A 65 -18.21 14.69 0.56
C LEU A 65 -17.86 13.84 -0.68
N LEU A 66 -18.81 13.69 -1.61
CA LEU A 66 -18.58 12.93 -2.85
C LEU A 66 -17.56 13.63 -3.77
N ASN A 67 -17.62 14.96 -3.89
CA ASN A 67 -16.66 15.72 -4.67
C ASN A 67 -15.25 15.63 -4.09
N SER A 68 -15.09 15.79 -2.77
CA SER A 68 -13.80 15.65 -2.10
C SER A 68 -13.24 14.24 -2.23
N LEU A 69 -14.09 13.21 -2.10
CA LEU A 69 -13.68 11.82 -2.33
C LEU A 69 -13.23 11.62 -3.78
N ALA A 70 -13.97 12.12 -4.76
CA ALA A 70 -13.64 12.00 -6.18
C ALA A 70 -12.28 12.64 -6.50
N VAL A 71 -12.01 13.84 -5.98
CA VAL A 71 -10.71 14.52 -6.16
C VAL A 71 -9.56 13.73 -5.55
N MET A 72 -9.73 13.24 -4.32
CA MET A 72 -8.72 12.39 -3.67
C MET A 72 -8.47 11.11 -4.46
N LEU A 73 -9.52 10.46 -4.95
CA LEU A 73 -9.42 9.23 -5.74
C LEU A 73 -8.71 9.49 -7.09
N GLY A 74 -8.98 10.64 -7.70
CA GLY A 74 -8.31 11.09 -8.92
C GLY A 74 -6.79 11.15 -8.78
N ILE A 75 -6.26 11.58 -7.63
CA ILE A 75 -4.80 11.67 -7.37
C ILE A 75 -4.22 10.33 -6.89
N VAL A 76 -4.99 9.57 -6.09
CA VAL A 76 -4.54 8.30 -5.50
C VAL A 76 -4.45 7.17 -6.53
N VAL A 77 -5.36 7.11 -7.51
CA VAL A 77 -5.36 6.03 -8.51
C VAL A 77 -4.09 6.03 -9.39
N PRO A 78 -3.68 7.16 -10.01
CA PRO A 78 -2.46 7.21 -10.83
C PRO A 78 -1.20 6.88 -10.04
N THR A 79 -1.11 7.37 -8.79
CA THR A 79 0.05 7.11 -7.92
C THR A 79 0.15 5.63 -7.53
N LEU A 80 -0.97 4.97 -7.26
CA LEU A 80 -1.00 3.51 -7.03
C LEU A 80 -0.61 2.73 -8.29
N VAL A 81 -1.10 3.10 -9.47
CA VAL A 81 -0.72 2.43 -10.73
C VAL A 81 0.78 2.53 -10.96
N ALA A 82 1.36 3.72 -10.77
CA ALA A 82 2.81 3.92 -10.88
C ALA A 82 3.58 3.07 -9.86
N LEU A 83 3.13 3.04 -8.60
CA LEU A 83 3.72 2.21 -7.55
C LEU A 83 3.72 0.72 -7.92
N PHE A 84 2.59 0.18 -8.38
CA PHE A 84 2.49 -1.22 -8.79
C PHE A 84 3.36 -1.52 -10.02
N ALA A 85 3.42 -0.60 -10.99
CA ALA A 85 4.27 -0.75 -12.17
C ALA A 85 5.75 -0.82 -11.77
N PHE A 86 6.21 0.06 -10.88
CA PHE A 86 7.58 0.04 -10.36
C PHE A 86 7.87 -1.23 -9.56
N ALA A 87 6.96 -1.63 -8.67
CA ALA A 87 7.12 -2.84 -7.86
C ALA A 87 7.22 -4.10 -8.73
N TRP A 88 6.48 -4.18 -9.83
CA TRP A 88 6.54 -5.31 -10.76
C TRP A 88 7.81 -5.29 -11.61
N LYS A 89 8.20 -4.12 -12.13
CA LYS A 89 9.38 -3.97 -13.01
C LYS A 89 10.69 -4.20 -12.26
N PHE A 90 10.83 -3.74 -11.01
CA PHE A 90 12.06 -3.86 -10.21
C PHE A 90 12.04 -5.02 -9.19
N ARG A 91 11.13 -5.99 -9.37
CA ARG A 91 11.09 -7.20 -8.55
C ARG A 91 12.40 -8.00 -8.70
N ALA A 92 12.88 -8.59 -7.60
CA ALA A 92 14.15 -9.35 -7.53
C ALA A 92 14.31 -10.48 -8.57
N SER A 93 13.22 -11.04 -9.08
CA SER A 93 13.27 -12.07 -10.13
C SER A 93 13.46 -11.51 -11.55
N ASN A 94 13.45 -10.19 -11.73
CA ASN A 94 13.56 -9.56 -13.03
C ASN A 94 14.99 -9.04 -13.25
N SER A 95 15.82 -9.81 -13.96
CA SER A 95 17.22 -9.48 -14.25
C SER A 95 17.40 -8.42 -15.35
N ASP A 96 16.32 -8.05 -16.05
CA ASP A 96 16.34 -7.11 -17.18
C ASP A 96 16.24 -5.63 -16.74
N ALA A 97 15.97 -5.36 -15.45
CA ALA A 97 15.93 -4.00 -14.95
C ALA A 97 17.36 -3.49 -14.64
N ARG A 98 17.72 -2.32 -15.20
CA ARG A 98 18.96 -1.61 -14.84
C ARG A 98 18.81 -1.03 -13.44
N TYR A 99 19.55 -1.56 -12.49
CA TYR A 99 19.66 -1.03 -11.13
C TYR A 99 20.93 -0.18 -11.03
N ASP A 100 20.76 1.09 -10.68
CA ASP A 100 21.86 2.04 -10.50
C ASP A 100 21.83 2.57 -9.05
N PRO A 101 22.80 2.19 -8.20
CA PRO A 101 22.82 2.58 -6.78
C PRO A 101 23.30 4.03 -6.55
N GLU A 102 23.95 4.68 -7.51
CA GLU A 102 24.51 6.04 -7.35
C GLU A 102 23.54 7.15 -7.81
N PHE A 103 22.39 6.76 -8.35
CA PHE A 103 21.39 7.71 -8.84
C PHE A 103 20.77 8.52 -7.68
N THR A 104 21.21 9.78 -7.55
CA THR A 104 20.78 10.66 -6.46
C THR A 104 19.83 11.76 -6.93
N TYR A 105 19.97 12.21 -8.18
CA TYR A 105 19.20 13.36 -8.67
C TYR A 105 18.93 13.29 -10.18
N SER A 106 17.71 13.64 -10.57
CA SER A 106 17.36 13.90 -11.97
C SER A 106 16.25 14.93 -12.06
N GLY A 107 16.59 16.14 -12.51
CA GLY A 107 15.62 17.23 -12.70
C GLY A 107 14.48 16.88 -13.67
N ARG A 108 14.71 15.92 -14.59
CA ARG A 108 13.67 15.46 -15.52
C ARG A 108 12.60 14.62 -14.82
N ILE A 109 13.02 13.74 -13.91
CA ILE A 109 12.09 12.92 -13.10
C ILE A 109 11.38 13.78 -12.06
N GLU A 110 12.08 14.76 -11.50
CA GLU A 110 11.51 15.73 -10.60
C GLU A 110 10.38 16.51 -11.30
N LEU A 111 10.64 17.13 -12.45
CA LEU A 111 9.62 17.87 -13.17
C LEU A 111 8.41 17.02 -13.57
N ILE A 112 8.62 15.73 -13.91
CA ILE A 112 7.53 14.80 -14.19
C ILE A 112 6.71 14.50 -12.92
N VAL A 113 7.34 14.14 -11.80
CA VAL A 113 6.60 13.80 -10.57
C VAL A 113 5.87 15.01 -9.99
N TRP A 114 6.44 16.22 -10.13
CA TRP A 114 5.81 17.47 -9.72
C TRP A 114 4.66 17.88 -10.64
N SER A 115 4.69 17.52 -11.92
CA SER A 115 3.65 17.88 -12.89
C SER A 115 2.45 16.94 -12.89
N ILE A 116 2.62 15.67 -12.50
CA ILE A 116 1.52 14.69 -12.44
C ILE A 116 0.35 15.18 -11.55
N PRO A 117 0.55 15.65 -10.30
CA PRO A 117 -0.55 16.15 -9.47
C PRO A 117 -1.33 17.32 -10.09
N PRO A 118 -0.71 18.42 -10.54
CA PRO A 118 -1.44 19.52 -11.17
C PRO A 118 -2.09 19.14 -12.49
N LEU A 119 -1.48 18.29 -13.34
CA LEU A 119 -2.14 17.77 -14.55
C LEU A 119 -3.41 16.98 -14.22
N THR A 120 -3.33 16.12 -13.20
CA THR A 120 -4.48 15.29 -12.78
C THR A 120 -5.62 16.16 -12.27
N ILE A 121 -5.32 17.21 -11.49
CA ILE A 121 -6.30 18.18 -11.02
C ILE A 121 -6.89 18.97 -12.19
N LEU A 122 -6.07 19.38 -13.18
CA LEU A 122 -6.55 20.09 -14.36
C LEU A 122 -7.53 19.24 -15.20
N PHE A 123 -7.25 17.94 -15.32
CA PHE A 123 -8.10 17.02 -16.07
C PHE A 123 -9.42 16.71 -15.36
N LEU A 124 -9.41 16.63 -14.02
CA LEU A 124 -10.61 16.32 -13.22
C LEU A 124 -11.44 17.56 -12.86
N GLY A 125 -10.80 18.73 -12.73
CA GLY A 125 -11.43 20.00 -12.40
C GLY A 125 -11.79 20.86 -13.61
N GLY A 126 -11.59 20.35 -14.83
CA GLY A 126 -11.97 20.97 -16.10
C GLY A 126 -13.40 20.67 -16.52
#